data_AF-A0A5C3MKX4-F1
#
_entry.id   AF-A0A5C3MKX4-F1
#
_cell.length_a   1.000
_cell.length_b   1.000
_cell.length_c   1.000
_cell.angle_alpha   90.00
_cell.angle_beta   90.00
_cell.angle_gamma   90.00
#
_symmetry.space_group_name_H-M   'P 1'
#
loop_
_entity.id
_entity.type
_entity.pdbx_description
1 polymer ?
#
loop_
_entity_poly.entity_id
_entity_poly.type
_entity_poly.pdbx_seq_one_letter_code
_entity_poly.pdbx_strand_id
1 'polypeptide(L)'
;MSSNNSLLVIGGSGFLGRAIVDMLLERGNQRVAVFDLKTDGNFDPRIQVYQGNILNEDHLLSAFNNSGTTRIIHTASPMPGAPAPSIFWKGLTMQLGDNTNLFDFLYVENAAYAVILAAEKLSGPVEENPVTGQVSIITNDDPPPFWDLARAV
;
A
#
# COMPACT_ATOMS: atom_id res chain seq x y z
N MET A 1 -22.11 -13.71 -1.38
CA MET A 1 -21.74 -13.08 -2.66
C MET A 1 -20.23 -13.09 -2.75
N SER A 2 -19.62 -13.90 -3.62
CA SER A 2 -18.17 -13.79 -3.86
C SER A 2 -17.96 -12.50 -4.65
N SER A 3 -17.62 -11.41 -3.97
CA SER A 3 -17.25 -10.17 -4.63
C SER A 3 -16.09 -10.48 -5.57
N ASN A 4 -16.14 -9.98 -6.80
CA ASN A 4 -15.18 -10.20 -7.89
C ASN A 4 -13.83 -9.52 -7.58
N ASN A 5 -13.21 -9.89 -6.47
CA ASN A 5 -12.16 -9.14 -5.81
C ASN A 5 -10.80 -9.61 -6.35
N SER A 6 -10.22 -8.81 -7.23
CA SER A 6 -8.90 -9.02 -7.82
C SER A 6 -7.95 -7.96 -7.26
N LEU A 7 -6.79 -8.39 -6.77
CA LEU A 7 -5.82 -7.54 -6.08
C LEU A 7 -4.55 -7.39 -6.93
N LEU A 8 -4.07 -6.17 -7.12
CA LEU A 8 -2.79 -5.88 -7.75
C LEU A 8 -1.86 -5.22 -6.73
N VAL A 9 -0.70 -5.84 -6.48
CA VAL A 9 0.34 -5.29 -5.61
C VAL A 9 1.41 -4.62 -6.48
N ILE A 10 1.43 -3.29 -6.48
CA ILE A 10 2.48 -2.51 -7.16
C ILE A 10 3.68 -2.39 -6.20
N GLY A 11 4.88 -2.77 -6.65
CA GLY A 11 6.03 -2.96 -5.78
C GLY A 11 6.06 -4.35 -5.12
N GLY A 12 5.34 -5.32 -5.70
CA GLY A 12 5.16 -6.67 -5.15
C GLY A 12 6.40 -7.56 -5.21
N SER A 13 7.46 -7.16 -5.92
CA SER A 13 8.76 -7.85 -5.89
C SER A 13 9.67 -7.33 -4.77
N GLY A 14 9.33 -6.21 -4.13
CA GLY A 14 10.09 -5.62 -3.03
C GLY A 14 9.89 -6.32 -1.68
N PHE A 15 10.62 -5.88 -0.64
CA PHE A 15 10.59 -6.47 0.70
C PHE A 15 9.17 -6.55 1.29
N LEU A 16 8.48 -5.40 1.41
CA LEU A 16 7.13 -5.34 1.96
C LEU A 16 6.10 -5.95 0.99
N GLY A 17 6.16 -5.58 -0.29
CA GLY A 17 5.20 -6.02 -1.29
C GLY A 17 5.15 -7.53 -1.41
N ARG A 18 6.31 -8.20 -1.33
CA ARG A 18 6.38 -9.66 -1.39
C ARG A 18 5.70 -10.32 -0.20
N ALA A 19 5.95 -9.83 1.00
CA ALA A 19 5.30 -10.35 2.21
C ALA A 19 3.77 -10.17 2.14
N ILE A 20 3.30 -9.05 1.60
CA ILE A 20 1.86 -8.83 1.37
C ILE A 20 1.30 -9.83 0.38
N VAL A 21 1.97 -10.08 -0.75
CA VAL A 21 1.54 -11.06 -1.76
C VAL A 21 1.39 -12.45 -1.13
N ASP A 22 2.39 -12.89 -0.37
CA ASP A 22 2.37 -14.19 0.30
C ASP A 22 1.20 -14.27 1.31
N MET A 23 1.01 -13.24 2.14
CA MET A 23 -0.11 -13.15 3.08
C MET A 23 -1.49 -13.17 2.39
N LEU A 24 -1.62 -12.54 1.21
CA LEU A 24 -2.87 -12.54 0.46
C LEU A 24 -3.20 -13.94 -0.04
N LEU A 25 -2.20 -14.69 -0.53
CA LEU A 25 -2.39 -16.08 -0.94
C LEU A 25 -2.74 -16.99 0.23
N GLU A 26 -2.07 -16.84 1.37
CA GLU A 26 -2.35 -17.61 2.60
C GLU A 26 -3.77 -17.38 3.13
N ARG A 27 -4.29 -16.16 2.97
CA ARG A 27 -5.69 -15.81 3.31
C ARG A 27 -6.71 -16.35 2.31
N GLY A 28 -6.28 -17.10 1.29
CA GLY A 28 -7.14 -17.75 0.31
C GLY A 28 -7.58 -16.85 -0.85
N ASN A 29 -6.96 -15.68 -1.04
CA ASN A 29 -7.28 -14.84 -2.19
C ASN A 29 -6.85 -15.54 -3.48
N GLN A 30 -7.80 -15.76 -4.38
CA GLN A 30 -7.58 -16.53 -5.61
C GLN A 30 -7.07 -15.68 -6.79
N ARG A 31 -7.16 -14.34 -6.68
CA ARG A 31 -6.84 -13.39 -7.75
C ARG A 31 -5.88 -12.33 -7.23
N VAL A 32 -4.59 -12.66 -7.24
CA VAL A 32 -3.51 -11.77 -6.84
C VAL A 32 -2.56 -11.59 -8.02
N ALA A 33 -2.19 -10.34 -8.29
CA ALA A 33 -1.24 -9.96 -9.31
C ALA A 33 -0.17 -9.05 -8.73
N VAL A 34 0.99 -9.01 -9.37
CA VAL A 34 2.13 -8.16 -9.01
C VAL A 34 2.48 -7.26 -10.19
N PHE A 35 2.76 -5.99 -9.90
CA PHE A 35 3.37 -5.06 -10.85
C PHE A 35 4.67 -4.52 -10.26
N ASP A 36 5.79 -4.62 -10.98
CA ASP A 36 7.08 -4.13 -10.49
C ASP A 36 8.04 -3.76 -11.63
N LEU A 37 9.03 -2.91 -11.33
CA LEU A 37 10.13 -2.58 -12.25
C LEU A 37 10.99 -3.81 -12.54
N LYS A 38 11.17 -4.67 -11.54
CA LYS A 38 11.93 -5.92 -11.62
C LYS A 38 11.09 -7.08 -11.11
N THR A 39 10.98 -8.14 -11.90
CA THR A 39 10.08 -9.28 -11.64
C THR A 39 10.82 -10.62 -11.71
N ASP A 40 12.11 -10.61 -11.43
CA ASP A 40 13.02 -11.76 -11.42
C ASP A 40 12.89 -12.63 -10.15
N GLY A 41 11.99 -12.27 -9.22
CA GLY A 41 11.66 -13.07 -8.05
C GLY A 41 10.90 -14.35 -8.39
N ASN A 42 11.14 -15.42 -7.64
CA ASN A 42 10.39 -16.67 -7.78
C ASN A 42 8.98 -16.51 -7.19
N PHE A 43 7.95 -16.30 -8.00
CA PHE A 43 6.57 -16.15 -7.51
C PHE A 43 5.81 -17.49 -7.50
N ASP A 44 4.77 -17.59 -6.67
CA ASP A 44 3.80 -18.67 -6.77
C ASP A 44 3.18 -18.69 -8.18
N PRO A 45 3.06 -19.86 -8.86
CA PRO A 45 2.54 -19.95 -10.22
C PRO A 45 1.12 -19.39 -10.41
N ARG A 46 0.35 -19.21 -9.33
CA ARG A 46 -0.99 -18.61 -9.36
C ARG A 46 -0.96 -17.09 -9.54
N ILE A 47 0.18 -16.45 -9.30
CA ILE A 47 0.32 -14.99 -9.37
C ILE A 47 0.52 -14.57 -10.83
N GLN A 48 -0.26 -13.60 -11.28
CA GLN A 48 0.01 -12.89 -12.54
C GLN A 48 1.05 -11.80 -12.30
N VAL A 49 2.15 -11.82 -13.05
CA VAL A 49 3.27 -10.89 -12.84
C VAL A 49 3.40 -9.97 -14.04
N TYR A 50 3.42 -8.66 -13.78
CA TYR A 50 3.50 -7.61 -14.78
C TYR A 50 4.77 -6.79 -14.54
N GLN A 51 5.72 -6.84 -15.47
CA GLN A 51 6.89 -5.98 -15.40
C GLN A 51 6.57 -4.62 -16.02
N GLY A 52 6.87 -3.53 -15.31
CA GLY A 52 6.65 -2.19 -15.84
C GLY A 52 7.18 -1.07 -14.96
N ASN A 53 7.39 0.08 -15.59
CA ASN A 53 7.66 1.33 -14.88
C ASN A 53 6.34 2.01 -14.49
N ILE A 54 6.14 2.27 -13.20
CA ILE A 54 4.95 2.97 -12.69
C ILE A 54 4.81 4.41 -13.23
N LEU A 55 5.91 5.03 -13.66
CA LEU A 55 5.88 6.35 -14.28
C LEU A 55 5.37 6.33 -15.74
N ASN A 56 5.07 5.15 -16.28
CA ASN A 56 4.56 4.98 -17.63
C ASN A 56 3.10 4.52 -17.56
N GLU A 57 2.20 5.37 -18.05
CA GLU A 57 0.74 5.15 -18.02
C GLU A 57 0.33 3.88 -18.80
N ASP A 58 0.90 3.63 -19.98
CA ASP A 58 0.55 2.47 -20.80
C ASP A 58 0.88 1.14 -20.08
N HIS A 59 1.98 1.11 -19.33
CA HIS A 59 2.34 -0.05 -18.53
C HIS A 59 1.31 -0.32 -17.42
N LEU A 60 0.85 0.73 -16.75
CA LEU A 60 -0.19 0.62 -15.71
C LEU A 60 -1.53 0.21 -16.32
N LEU A 61 -1.97 0.88 -17.38
CA LEU A 61 -3.23 0.57 -18.06
C LEU A 61 -3.24 -0.88 -18.58
N SER A 62 -2.14 -1.33 -19.18
CA SER A 62 -1.97 -2.73 -19.59
C SER A 62 -2.10 -3.69 -18.41
N ALA A 63 -1.41 -3.43 -17.29
CA ALA A 63 -1.49 -4.27 -16.10
C ALA A 63 -2.91 -4.29 -15.48
N PHE A 64 -3.58 -3.13 -15.41
CA PHE A 64 -4.94 -3.02 -14.87
C PHE A 64 -5.94 -3.79 -15.73
N ASN A 65 -5.89 -3.60 -17.04
CA ASN A 65 -6.80 -4.26 -17.98
C ASN A 65 -6.58 -5.78 -18.01
N ASN A 66 -5.32 -6.22 -18.07
CA ASN A 66 -5.00 -7.65 -18.16
C ASN A 66 -5.25 -8.41 -16.85
N SER A 67 -4.99 -7.78 -15.69
CA SER A 67 -5.28 -8.40 -14.39
C SER A 67 -6.77 -8.39 -14.03
N GLY A 68 -7.53 -7.47 -14.65
CA GLY A 68 -8.89 -7.14 -14.23
C GLY A 68 -8.95 -6.78 -12.76
N THR A 69 -7.93 -6.05 -12.27
CA THR A 69 -7.82 -5.71 -10.85
C THR A 69 -8.98 -4.80 -10.42
N THR A 70 -9.49 -5.03 -9.22
CA THR A 70 -10.52 -4.20 -8.60
C THR A 70 -10.00 -3.47 -7.36
N ARG A 71 -8.80 -3.81 -6.90
CA ARG A 71 -8.14 -3.22 -5.72
C ARG A 71 -6.63 -3.17 -5.93
N ILE A 72 -6.02 -2.04 -5.59
CA ILE A 72 -4.58 -1.84 -5.71
C ILE A 72 -3.97 -1.67 -4.32
N ILE A 73 -2.91 -2.41 -4.06
CA ILE A 73 -2.02 -2.19 -2.90
C ILE A 73 -0.72 -1.64 -3.46
N HIS A 74 -0.41 -0.39 -3.14
CA HIS A 74 0.74 0.31 -3.70
C HIS A 74 1.87 0.40 -2.67
N THR A 75 2.92 -0.38 -2.88
CA THR A 75 4.14 -0.41 -2.04
C THR A 75 5.41 -0.03 -2.81
N ALA A 76 5.29 0.33 -4.09
CA ALA A 76 6.44 0.80 -4.85
C ALA A 76 6.86 2.17 -4.34
N SER A 77 8.11 2.26 -3.87
CA SER A 77 8.71 3.52 -3.46
C SER A 77 10.18 3.54 -3.87
N PRO A 78 10.78 4.72 -4.06
CA PRO A 78 12.23 4.82 -4.22
C PRO A 78 12.92 4.27 -2.96
N MET A 79 14.04 3.58 -3.14
CA MET A 79 14.82 3.10 -1.99
C MET A 79 15.32 4.29 -1.16
N PRO A 80 15.23 4.23 0.19
CA PRO A 80 15.83 5.22 1.06
C PRO A 80 17.31 5.41 0.72
N GLY A 81 17.72 6.65 0.44
CA GLY A 81 19.10 6.98 0.05
C GLY A 81 19.42 6.78 -1.44
N ALA A 82 18.44 6.45 -2.29
CA ALA A 82 18.64 6.44 -3.73
C ALA A 82 19.08 7.84 -4.21
N PRO A 83 20.11 7.95 -5.08
CA PRO A 83 20.64 9.22 -5.55
C PRO A 83 19.70 9.84 -6.58
N ALA A 84 18.56 10.40 -6.14
CA ALA A 84 17.67 11.13 -7.03
C ALA A 84 16.71 12.05 -6.27
N PRO A 85 17.10 13.31 -5.98
CA PRO A 85 16.15 14.34 -5.59
C PRO A 85 14.99 14.42 -6.60
N SER A 86 15.27 14.27 -7.91
CA SER A 86 14.28 14.39 -8.97
C SER A 86 13.22 13.28 -9.01
N ILE A 87 13.46 12.09 -8.45
CA ILE A 87 12.45 11.00 -8.43
C ILE A 87 11.42 11.24 -7.33
N PHE A 88 11.84 11.76 -6.17
CA PHE A 88 10.93 12.14 -5.09
C PHE A 88 10.05 13.34 -5.49
N TRP A 89 10.58 14.28 -6.26
CA TRP A 89 9.85 15.49 -6.69
C TRP A 89 9.06 15.36 -8.00
N LYS A 90 9.34 14.35 -8.84
CA LYS A 90 8.53 14.08 -10.06
C LYS A 90 7.29 13.21 -9.82
N GLY A 91 7.12 12.66 -8.63
CA GLY A 91 6.19 11.54 -8.37
C GLY A 91 4.71 11.87 -8.22
N LEU A 92 4.29 13.13 -8.20
CA LEU A 92 2.88 13.52 -7.99
C LEU A 92 2.29 14.35 -9.15
N THR A 93 2.97 14.47 -10.29
CA THR A 93 2.50 15.31 -11.39
C THR A 93 1.45 14.66 -12.29
N MET A 94 1.25 13.34 -12.18
CA MET A 94 0.31 12.58 -13.00
C MET A 94 -0.83 12.06 -12.13
N GLN A 95 -2.03 12.64 -12.30
CA GLN A 95 -3.24 12.17 -11.61
C GLN A 95 -3.72 10.85 -12.22
N LEU A 96 -3.73 9.80 -11.39
CA LEU A 96 -4.39 8.53 -11.71
C LEU A 96 -5.85 8.56 -11.24
N GLY A 97 -6.77 8.36 -12.19
CA GLY A 97 -8.22 8.35 -11.95
C GLY A 97 -8.85 9.74 -11.91
N ASP A 98 -10.13 9.79 -11.57
CA ASP A 98 -10.99 10.98 -11.57
C ASP A 98 -10.99 11.74 -10.22
N ASN A 99 -10.08 11.39 -9.31
CA ASN A 99 -9.98 11.95 -7.95
C ASN A 99 -11.19 11.67 -7.05
N THR A 100 -11.88 10.54 -7.22
CA THR A 100 -12.89 10.10 -6.24
C THR A 100 -12.31 9.14 -5.19
N ASN A 101 -11.03 8.76 -5.30
CA ASN A 101 -10.37 7.87 -4.37
C ASN A 101 -10.06 8.62 -3.06
N LEU A 102 -10.73 8.23 -1.98
CA LEU A 102 -10.47 8.74 -0.65
C LEU A 102 -9.25 8.05 -0.05
N PHE A 103 -8.38 8.82 0.61
CA PHE A 103 -7.18 8.33 1.25
C PHE A 103 -7.00 8.97 2.62
N ASP A 104 -6.84 8.15 3.65
CA ASP A 104 -6.63 8.63 5.01
C ASP A 104 -5.15 8.86 5.28
N PHE A 105 -4.80 10.09 5.63
CA PHE A 105 -3.47 10.48 6.01
C PHE A 105 -3.42 10.73 7.52
N LEU A 106 -2.50 10.05 8.19
CA LEU A 106 -2.28 10.25 9.62
C LEU A 106 -1.38 11.45 9.85
N TYR A 107 -1.88 12.46 10.57
CA TYR A 107 -1.07 13.59 10.99
C TYR A 107 0.00 13.13 12.01
N VAL A 108 1.23 13.62 11.86
CA VAL A 108 2.37 13.12 12.65
C VAL A 108 2.19 13.32 14.16
N GLU A 109 1.54 14.40 14.59
CA GLU A 109 1.27 14.62 16.02
C GLU A 109 0.20 13.66 16.54
N ASN A 110 -0.80 13.29 15.73
CA ASN A 110 -1.80 12.29 16.10
C ASN A 110 -1.16 10.90 16.21
N ALA A 111 -0.23 10.57 15.31
CA ALA A 111 0.56 9.34 15.41
C ALA A 111 1.37 9.30 16.71
N ALA A 112 2.10 10.39 17.03
CA ALA A 112 2.88 10.49 18.24
C ALA A 112 2.00 10.39 19.49
N TYR A 113 0.84 11.05 19.49
CA TYR A 113 -0.11 11.01 20.59
C TYR A 113 -0.66 9.59 20.83
N ALA A 114 -1.01 8.87 19.77
CA ALA A 114 -1.48 7.50 19.87
C ALA A 114 -0.40 6.55 20.46
N VAL A 115 0.88 6.75 20.11
CA VAL A 115 2.00 5.97 20.69
C VAL A 115 2.16 6.26 22.19
N ILE A 116 2.04 7.53 22.61
CA ILE A 116 2.09 7.91 24.02
C ILE A 116 0.95 7.25 24.79
N LEU A 117 -0.29 7.34 24.29
CA LEU A 117 -1.44 6.68 24.91
C LEU A 117 -1.27 5.17 25.00
N ALA A 118 -0.74 4.53 23.96
CA ALA A 118 -0.44 3.10 23.99
C ALA A 118 0.58 2.77 25.10
N ALA A 119 1.65 3.57 25.23
CA ALA A 119 2.65 3.38 26.28
C ALA A 119 2.06 3.55 27.69
N GLU A 120 1.22 4.57 27.91
CA GLU A 120 0.51 4.79 29.19
C GLU A 120 -0.43 3.62 29.52
N LYS A 121 -1.14 3.09 28.53
CA LYS A 121 -2.01 1.94 28.75
C LYS A 121 -1.20 0.66 28.97
N LEU A 122 0.00 0.55 28.40
CA LEU A 122 0.89 -0.61 28.53
C LEU A 122 1.73 -0.64 29.81
N SER A 123 1.79 0.44 30.59
CA SER A 123 2.72 0.56 31.72
C SER A 123 2.38 -0.28 32.97
N GLY A 124 1.25 -0.99 32.97
CA GLY A 124 0.82 -1.89 34.06
C GLY A 124 1.20 -3.36 33.87
N PRO A 125 0.90 -4.23 34.86
CA PRO A 125 1.10 -5.67 34.73
C PRO A 125 0.37 -6.24 33.50
N VAL A 126 1.06 -7.04 32.69
CA VAL A 126 0.54 -7.58 31.42
C VAL A 126 -0.79 -8.32 31.62
N GLU A 127 -0.93 -9.08 32.70
CA GLU A 127 -2.09 -9.91 33.04
C GLU A 127 -3.36 -9.09 33.34
N GLU A 128 -3.18 -7.82 33.74
CA GLU A 128 -4.27 -6.91 34.10
C GLU A 128 -4.56 -5.88 32.99
N ASN A 129 -3.80 -5.95 31.89
CA ASN A 129 -3.79 -4.93 30.87
C ASN A 129 -4.72 -5.29 29.70
N PRO A 130 -5.81 -4.55 29.49
CA PRO A 130 -6.79 -4.89 28.47
C PRO A 130 -6.24 -4.78 27.05
N VAL A 131 -5.18 -4.00 26.80
CA VAL A 131 -4.67 -3.71 25.45
C VAL A 131 -3.42 -4.51 25.07
N THR A 132 -2.86 -5.32 25.98
CA THR A 132 -1.69 -6.13 25.64
C THR A 132 -2.00 -7.13 24.54
N GLY A 133 -1.15 -7.18 23.51
CA GLY A 133 -1.31 -8.08 22.37
C GLY A 133 -2.43 -7.68 21.39
N GLN A 134 -3.12 -6.57 21.63
CA GLN A 134 -4.11 -6.06 20.67
C GLN A 134 -3.44 -5.34 19.50
N VAL A 135 -4.05 -5.46 18.32
CA VAL A 135 -3.68 -4.71 17.12
C VAL A 135 -4.62 -3.52 16.99
N SER A 136 -4.06 -2.32 16.83
CA SER A 136 -4.83 -1.08 16.61
C SER A 136 -4.41 -0.43 15.28
N ILE A 137 -5.37 0.20 14.61
CA ILE A 137 -5.13 1.04 13.43
C ILE A 137 -5.35 2.49 13.86
N ILE A 138 -4.36 3.35 13.61
CA ILE A 138 -4.44 4.78 13.93
C ILE A 138 -4.78 5.52 12.63
N THR A 139 -5.81 6.35 12.70
CA THR A 139 -6.46 7.03 11.57
C THR A 139 -6.96 8.40 12.03
N ASN A 140 -6.99 9.37 11.14
CA ASN A 140 -7.64 10.66 11.39
C ASN A 140 -9.16 10.62 11.15
N ASP A 141 -9.65 9.56 10.51
CA ASP A 141 -11.05 9.33 10.11
C ASP A 141 -11.65 10.48 9.29
N ASP A 142 -10.78 11.22 8.59
CA ASP A 142 -11.13 12.32 7.70
C ASP A 142 -10.38 12.14 6.37
N PRO A 143 -10.78 11.16 5.53
CA PRO A 143 -10.04 10.85 4.31
C PRO A 143 -10.43 11.83 3.19
N PRO A 144 -9.57 12.79 2.79
CA PRO A 144 -9.81 13.61 1.61
C PRO A 144 -9.63 12.82 0.32
N PRO A 145 -10.11 13.34 -0.83
CA PRO A 145 -9.64 12.89 -2.13
C PRO A 145 -8.12 12.98 -2.21
N PHE A 146 -7.47 11.88 -2.60
CA PHE A 146 -6.00 11.78 -2.59
C PHE A 146 -5.31 12.92 -3.33
N TRP A 147 -5.82 13.31 -4.50
CA TRP A 147 -5.15 14.32 -5.31
C TRP A 147 -5.37 15.74 -4.81
N ASP A 148 -6.39 15.99 -3.99
CA ASP A 148 -6.59 17.31 -3.36
C ASP A 148 -5.47 17.59 -2.35
N LEU A 149 -5.12 16.60 -1.52
CA LEU A 149 -3.98 16.73 -0.62
C LEU A 149 -2.65 16.80 -1.38
N ALA A 150 -2.44 15.94 -2.38
CA ALA A 150 -1.20 15.91 -3.14
C ALA A 150 -0.90 17.23 -3.87
N ARG A 151 -1.93 18.03 -4.18
CA ARG A 151 -1.81 19.37 -4.78
C ARG A 151 -1.67 20.50 -3.76
N ALA A 152 -1.96 20.26 -2.49
CA ALA A 152 -1.94 21.26 -1.44
C ALA A 152 -0.55 21.48 -0.82
N VAL A 153 0.44 20.67 -1.19
CA VAL A 153 1.82 20.65 -0.64
C VAL A 153 2.89 20.90 -1.69
#